data_AF-V6LXS5-F1
#
_entry.id   AF-V6LXS5-F1
#
_cell.length_a   1.000
_cell.length_b   1.000
_cell.length_c   1.000
_cell.angle_alpha   90.00
_cell.angle_beta   90.00
_cell.angle_gamma   90.00
#
_symmetry.space_group_name_H-M   'P 1'
#
loop_
_entity.id
_entity.type
_entity.pdbx_description
1 polymer ?
#
loop_
_entity_poly.entity_id
_entity_poly.type
_entity_poly.pdbx_seq_one_letter_code
_entity_poly.pdbx_strand_id
1 'polypeptide(L)' 'MARAHGGLSSAGKVRKQTPKVEKQPKARSVRGRALLNKKYKKFFLSNDLMDNGKQLTPNSFIIRKKRGLVSE' A
#
# COMPACT_ATOMS: atom_id res chain seq x y z
N MET A 1 -33.61 11.08 -17.86
CA MET A 1 -32.88 12.01 -16.95
C MET A 1 -31.39 11.82 -17.18
N ALA A 2 -30.73 12.79 -17.82
CA ALA A 2 -29.29 12.72 -18.03
C ALA A 2 -28.60 12.71 -16.65
N ARG A 3 -27.68 11.76 -16.43
CA ARG A 3 -26.78 11.81 -15.26
C ARG A 3 -26.03 13.15 -15.34
N ALA A 4 -26.46 14.13 -14.56
CA ALA A 4 -25.80 15.41 -14.49
C ALA A 4 -24.39 15.18 -13.92
N HIS A 5 -23.38 15.27 -14.79
CA HIS A 5 -22.00 15.31 -14.36
C HIS A 5 -21.77 16.66 -13.67
N GLY A 6 -21.08 16.64 -12.52
CA GLY A 6 -20.94 17.80 -11.65
C GLY A 6 -20.26 18.97 -12.36
N GLY A 7 -20.90 20.15 -12.29
CA GLY A 7 -20.29 21.41 -12.71
C GLY A 7 -19.36 22.00 -11.65
N LEU A 8 -18.73 23.13 -11.97
CA LEU A 8 -17.83 23.86 -11.06
C LEU A 8 -18.49 24.18 -9.71
N SER A 9 -19.82 24.37 -9.70
CA SER A 9 -20.66 24.59 -8.52
C SER A 9 -20.63 23.44 -7.51
N SER A 10 -20.18 22.25 -7.91
CA SER A 10 -20.02 21.06 -7.08
C SER A 10 -18.57 20.83 -6.60
N ALA A 11 -17.75 21.88 -6.54
CA ALA A 11 -16.37 21.79 -6.08
C ALA A 11 -16.26 21.12 -4.69
N GLY A 12 -15.33 20.18 -4.56
CA GLY A 12 -15.12 19.43 -3.31
C GLY A 12 -16.15 18.33 -3.02
N LYS A 13 -17.13 18.08 -3.91
CA LYS A 13 -18.14 17.02 -3.75
C LYS A 13 -17.53 15.66 -3.40
N VAL A 14 -16.51 15.22 -4.13
CA VAL A 14 -15.88 13.90 -3.92
C VAL A 14 -15.25 13.81 -2.54
N ARG A 15 -14.48 14.83 -2.11
CA ARG A 15 -13.82 14.84 -0.80
C ARG A 15 -14.83 14.90 0.36
N LYS A 16 -15.97 15.56 0.17
CA LYS A 16 -17.07 15.62 1.16
C LYS A 16 -17.84 14.29 1.25
N GLN A 17 -17.98 13.59 0.13
CA GLN A 17 -18.70 12.31 0.05
C GLN A 17 -17.85 11.12 0.52
N THR A 18 -16.52 11.16 0.35
CA THR A 18 -15.66 10.06 0.78
C THR A 18 -15.77 9.86 2.29
N PRO A 19 -16.14 8.66 2.78
CA PRO A 19 -16.23 8.40 4.21
C PRO A 19 -14.86 8.61 4.85
N LYS A 20 -14.84 9.23 6.02
CA LYS A 20 -13.59 9.49 6.74
C LYS A 20 -13.10 8.19 7.37
N VAL A 21 -12.04 7.62 6.80
CA VAL A 21 -11.34 6.47 7.38
C VAL A 21 -10.23 6.98 8.30
N GLU A 22 -10.30 6.59 9.58
CA GLU A 22 -9.26 6.91 10.56
C GLU A 22 -7.98 6.10 10.31
N LYS A 23 -6.84 6.67 10.72
CA LYS A 23 -5.56 5.97 10.60
C LYS A 23 -5.46 4.94 11.71
N GLN A 24 -5.18 3.70 11.32
CA GLN A 24 -4.91 2.62 12.28
C GLN A 24 -3.72 2.95 13.20
N PRO A 25 -3.78 2.64 14.50
CA PRO A 25 -2.67 2.82 15.42
C PRO A 25 -1.50 1.91 14.99
N LYS A 26 -0.30 2.47 14.88
CA LYS A 26 0.90 1.74 14.43
C LYS A 26 2.06 2.00 15.39
N ALA A 27 2.82 0.94 15.66
CA ALA A 27 4.09 1.08 16.36
C ALA A 27 5.05 2.00 15.59
N ARG A 28 5.93 2.68 16.34
CA ARG A 28 6.91 3.60 15.74
C ARG A 28 7.83 2.85 14.79
N SER A 29 7.99 3.37 13.57
CA SER A 29 8.97 2.84 12.63
C SER A 29 10.38 3.20 13.07
N VAL A 30 11.31 2.23 12.97
CA VAL A 30 12.74 2.48 13.14
C VAL A 30 13.24 3.54 12.15
N ARG A 31 14.22 4.35 12.57
CA ARG A 31 14.75 5.49 11.79
C ARG A 31 16.24 5.32 11.47
N GLY A 32 16.75 6.10 10.52
CA GLY A 32 18.17 6.18 10.17
C GLY A 32 18.78 4.84 9.75
N ARG A 33 19.92 4.49 10.34
CA ARG A 33 20.69 3.27 10.02
C ARG A 33 19.90 2.00 10.26
N ALA A 34 19.08 1.95 11.31
CA ALA A 34 18.25 0.79 11.61
C ALA A 34 17.20 0.54 10.51
N LEU A 35 16.65 1.62 9.91
CA LEU A 35 15.73 1.50 8.77
C LEU A 35 16.46 0.99 7.52
N LEU A 36 17.67 1.49 7.24
CA LEU A 36 18.47 1.03 6.11
C LEU A 36 18.85 -0.45 6.26
N ASN A 37 19.22 -0.90 7.47
CA ASN A 37 19.49 -2.31 7.75
C ASN A 37 18.24 -3.17 7.54
N LYS A 38 17.08 -2.74 8.07
CA LYS A 38 15.80 -3.45 7.88
C LYS A 38 15.43 -3.55 6.40
N LYS A 39 15.66 -2.49 5.61
CA LYS A 39 15.48 -2.51 4.16
C LYS A 39 16.42 -3.52 3.51
N TYR A 40 17.73 -3.41 3.75
CA TYR A 40 18.72 -4.32 3.15
C TYR A 40 18.39 -5.80 3.43
N LYS A 41 18.10 -6.13 4.69
CA LYS A 41 17.68 -7.48 5.07
C LYS A 41 16.47 -7.96 4.27
N LYS A 42 15.44 -7.11 4.14
CA LYS A 42 14.21 -7.43 3.38
C LYS A 42 14.43 -7.57 1.86
N PHE A 43 15.31 -6.75 1.28
CA PHE A 43 15.46 -6.67 -0.16
C PHE A 43 16.46 -7.67 -0.72
N PHE A 44 17.58 -7.88 -0.03
CA PHE A 44 18.74 -8.57 -0.58
C PHE A 44 19.10 -9.85 0.18
N LEU A 45 18.86 -9.89 1.50
CA LEU A 45 19.25 -11.05 2.32
C LEU A 45 18.13 -12.09 2.45
N SER A 46 16.88 -11.65 2.59
CA SER A 46 15.72 -12.53 2.78
C SER A 46 15.13 -13.00 1.45
N ASN A 47 14.71 -14.27 1.40
CA ASN A 47 13.99 -14.84 0.25
C ASN A 47 12.51 -14.41 0.17
N ASP A 48 12.04 -13.52 1.04
CA ASP A 48 10.65 -13.04 1.14
C ASP A 48 10.11 -12.38 -0.14
N LEU A 49 11.00 -11.88 -1.00
CA LEU A 49 10.66 -11.24 -2.27
C LEU A 49 10.89 -12.16 -3.47
N MET A 50 11.28 -13.41 -3.25
CA MET A 50 11.50 -14.37 -4.33
C MET A 50 10.23 -15.17 -4.61
N ASP A 51 9.98 -15.38 -5.90
CA ASP A 51 8.96 -16.30 -6.38
C ASP A 51 9.50 -17.06 -7.58
N ASN A 52 9.46 -18.39 -7.54
CA ASN A 52 9.98 -19.26 -8.59
C ASN A 52 11.40 -18.88 -9.05
N GLY A 53 12.29 -18.55 -8.11
CA GLY A 53 13.68 -18.15 -8.38
C GLY A 53 13.86 -16.75 -8.96
N LYS A 54 12.79 -15.97 -9.17
CA LYS A 54 12.84 -14.59 -9.64
C LYS A 54 12.59 -13.60 -8.51
N GLN A 55 13.37 -12.53 -8.47
CA GLN A 55 13.18 -11.45 -7.51
C GLN A 55 11.99 -10.59 -7.96
N LEU A 56 10.96 -10.52 -7.12
CA LEU A 56 9.77 -9.70 -7.36
C LEU A 56 9.87 -8.34 -6.69
N THR A 57 9.07 -7.40 -7.19
CA THR A 57 8.94 -6.09 -6.56
C THR A 57 8.19 -6.19 -5.21
N PRO A 58 8.48 -5.32 -4.23
CA PRO A 58 7.98 -5.48 -2.85
C PRO A 58 6.48 -5.35 -2.65
N ASN A 59 5.81 -4.71 -3.60
CA ASN A 59 4.39 -4.43 -3.62
C ASN A 59 3.69 -5.12 -4.81
N SER A 60 4.26 -6.23 -5.32
CA SER A 60 3.61 -7.03 -6.35
C SER A 60 2.37 -7.73 -5.78
N PHE A 61 1.38 -7.99 -6.66
CA PHE A 61 0.16 -8.69 -6.29
C PHE A 61 0.45 -10.10 -5.74
N ILE A 62 1.37 -10.81 -6.37
CA ILE A 62 1.82 -12.16 -5.97
C ILE A 62 2.34 -12.15 -4.53
N ILE A 63 3.22 -11.19 -4.19
CA ILE A 63 3.77 -11.08 -2.83
C ILE A 63 2.70 -10.66 -1.83
N ARG A 64 1.75 -9.81 -2.22
CA ARG A 64 0.61 -9.45 -1.34
C ARG A 64 -0.30 -10.66 -1.06
N LYS A 65 -0.53 -11.52 -2.05
CA LYS A 65 -1.29 -12.77 -1.90
C LYS A 65 -0.55 -13.76 -0.98
N LYS A 66 0.76 -13.96 -1.18
CA LYS A 66 1.60 -14.79 -0.28
C LYS A 66 1.57 -14.31 1.19
N ARG A 67 1.43 -13.00 1.40
CA ARG A 67 1.35 -12.39 2.74
C ARG A 67 -0.07 -12.41 3.33
N GLY A 68 -1.07 -12.98 2.65
CA GLY A 68 -2.47 -12.99 3.09
C GLY A 68 -3.12 -11.60 3.11
N LEU A 69 -2.57 -10.62 2.38
CA LEU A 69 -3.07 -9.24 2.35
C LEU A 69 -4.16 -9.01 1.31
N VAL A 70 -4.45 -10.00 0.47
CA VAL A 70 -5.51 -10.00 -0.54
C VAL A 70 -6.15 -11.38 -0.48
N SER A 71 -7.48 -11.45 -0.45
CA SER A 71 -8.22 -12.70 -0.66
C SER A 71 -8.03 -13.20 -2.10
N GLU A 72 -8.37 -14.45 -2.37
CA GLU A 72 -8.29 -15.06 -3.70
C GLU A 72 -8.94 -14.23 -4.80
#